data_AF-A0A2V7QA95-F1
#
_entry.id   AF-A0A2V7QA95-F1
#
_cell.length_a   1.000
_cell.length_b   1.000
_cell.length_c   1.000
_cell.angle_alpha   90.00
_cell.angle_beta   90.00
_cell.angle_gamma   90.00
#
_symmetry.space_group_name_H-M   'P 1'
#
loop_
_entity.id
_entity.type
_entity.pdbx_description
1 polymer ?
#
loop_
_entity_poly.entity_id
_entity_poly.type
_entity_poly.pdbx_seq_one_letter_code
_entity_poly.pdbx_strand_id
1 'polypeptide(L)'
;MVYLPWLVILFIPYWLGPMIVWLTQKAGARPAFEPFTPGRHSVPEDVAASLRQTCDTLGIEGFHVVADLFQTGQMKHVSTRVALLENSVTAEVALAIAMFTAARPAGLVASYAELPTKFRDGRSVSVHNSPLAGSFTPPPSRIVVRLPIVRDPARLCRIKRAYLARHYRGVERVPFAHQSEPAQFLGEAMARELTEQVEAGRWRRVDRAGVLRPTFTAAWAMTWQALPPFSMLRRWRIRRRASAILKDLNMDGPDPRPIAQPRTRVSLGWVAAVAIVVFLLTQLGSQALRTAWTLPSDFVAPAAFPDAVHALERLAGAKATPLVGTDSVGDSRVTEGFAVSVPSAWAERLVAMAQPRFLEKGFYLFRAEQHFGSGRRSDRVALFPRRDRYEILRLMGTNGWNYGVGPDSIIAWLRALERDHPFVLTGMGFDWVEGRFGAPIRDADALARRFQALCPDIVDQGTETVEALARELVQSQRLYCWWD
;
A
#
# COMPACT_ATOMS: atom_id res chain seq x y z
N MET A 1 0.31 2.91 -20.93
CA MET A 1 -0.06 2.05 -19.78
C MET A 1 0.87 2.14 -18.56
N VAL A 2 1.79 3.12 -18.49
CA VAL A 2 2.81 3.19 -17.42
C VAL A 2 2.26 3.62 -16.05
N TYR A 3 1.05 4.21 -15.99
CA TYR A 3 0.48 4.79 -14.76
C TYR A 3 -0.45 3.86 -13.95
N LEU A 4 -0.96 2.79 -14.57
CA LEU A 4 -1.90 1.86 -13.93
C LEU A 4 -1.33 1.17 -12.67
N PRO A 5 -0.09 0.63 -12.67
CA PRO A 5 0.47 0.04 -11.45
C PRO A 5 0.71 1.07 -10.34
N TRP A 6 0.96 2.33 -10.67
CA TRP A 6 1.16 3.40 -9.69
C TRP A 6 -0.14 3.80 -8.98
N LEU A 7 -1.27 3.79 -9.68
CA LEU A 7 -2.58 3.98 -9.06
C LEU A 7 -2.84 2.86 -8.04
N VAL A 8 -2.55 1.60 -8.39
CA VAL A 8 -2.69 0.47 -7.47
C VAL A 8 -1.88 0.69 -6.19
N ILE A 9 -0.60 1.08 -6.31
CA ILE A 9 0.29 1.32 -5.16
C ILE A 9 -0.20 2.49 -4.30
N LEU A 10 -0.60 3.60 -4.92
CA LEU A 10 -1.10 4.79 -4.21
C LEU A 10 -2.37 4.48 -3.38
N PHE A 11 -3.21 3.58 -3.90
CA PHE A 11 -4.43 3.18 -3.20
C PHE A 11 -4.24 1.99 -2.24
N ILE A 12 -3.05 1.37 -2.12
CA ILE A 12 -2.82 0.28 -1.15
C ILE A 12 -3.33 0.61 0.26
N PRO A 13 -3.07 1.80 0.86
CA PRO A 13 -3.58 2.11 2.19
C PRO A 13 -5.11 2.10 2.28
N TYR A 14 -5.81 2.33 1.17
CA TYR A 14 -7.27 2.37 1.09
C TYR A 14 -7.93 1.00 1.02
N TRP A 15 -7.23 0.00 0.46
CA TRP A 15 -7.73 -1.37 0.35
C TRP A 15 -7.17 -2.28 1.46
N LEU A 16 -5.86 -2.18 1.74
CA LEU A 16 -5.18 -2.99 2.76
C LEU A 16 -5.40 -2.45 4.18
N GLY A 17 -5.51 -1.12 4.33
CA GLY A 17 -5.73 -0.49 5.63
C GLY A 17 -6.99 -1.00 6.35
N PRO A 18 -8.16 -1.08 5.69
CA PRO A 18 -9.36 -1.71 6.25
C PRO A 18 -9.13 -3.14 6.73
N MET A 19 -8.39 -3.95 5.98
CA MET A 19 -8.04 -5.33 6.38
C MET A 19 -7.18 -5.33 7.65
N ILE A 20 -6.14 -4.47 7.69
CA ILE A 20 -5.26 -4.35 8.86
C ILE A 20 -6.07 -3.91 10.09
N VAL A 21 -6.92 -2.88 9.97
CA VAL A 21 -7.77 -2.40 11.07
C VAL A 21 -8.74 -3.49 11.52
N TRP A 22 -9.37 -4.21 10.58
CA TRP A 22 -10.29 -5.31 10.90
C TRP A 22 -9.61 -6.49 11.62
N LEU A 23 -8.37 -6.80 11.26
CA LEU A 23 -7.60 -7.91 11.84
C LEU A 23 -6.93 -7.55 13.17
N THR A 24 -6.50 -6.29 13.34
CA THR A 24 -5.64 -5.88 14.46
C THR A 24 -6.37 -5.05 15.52
N GLN A 25 -7.40 -4.27 15.16
CA GLN A 25 -8.11 -3.43 16.12
C GLN A 25 -8.95 -4.29 17.07
N LYS A 26 -8.70 -4.10 18.36
CA LYS A 26 -9.41 -4.77 19.46
C LYS A 26 -9.68 -3.76 20.57
N ALA A 27 -10.79 -3.94 21.26
CA ALA A 27 -11.11 -3.21 22.48
C ALA A 27 -11.62 -4.20 23.54
N GLY A 28 -11.29 -3.97 24.80
CA GLY A 28 -11.89 -4.70 25.92
C GLY A 28 -13.37 -4.30 26.10
N ALA A 29 -14.25 -5.27 26.28
CA ALA A 29 -15.68 -5.04 26.53
C ALA A 29 -15.96 -4.53 27.96
N ARG A 30 -15.01 -4.76 28.88
CA ARG A 30 -15.07 -4.32 30.28
C ARG A 30 -13.83 -3.49 30.59
N PRO A 31 -13.82 -2.22 30.19
CA PRO A 31 -12.71 -1.36 30.51
C PRO A 31 -12.59 -1.16 32.02
N ALA A 32 -11.37 -1.33 32.54
CA ALA A 32 -11.07 -1.12 33.94
C ALA A 32 -10.34 0.21 34.12
N PHE A 33 -10.78 0.95 35.13
CA PHE A 33 -10.07 2.09 35.67
C PHE A 33 -9.61 1.73 37.08
N GLU A 34 -8.41 2.16 37.43
CA GLU A 34 -7.89 2.03 38.79
C GLU A 34 -7.28 3.35 39.25
N PRO A 35 -7.21 3.61 40.58
CA PRO A 35 -6.57 4.81 41.09
C PRO A 35 -5.13 4.96 40.60
N PHE A 36 -4.77 6.16 40.14
CA PHE A 36 -3.41 6.42 39.69
C PHE A 36 -2.43 6.45 40.86
N THR A 37 -1.52 5.48 40.90
CA THR A 37 -0.39 5.45 41.85
C THR A 37 0.94 5.73 41.13
N PRO A 38 1.71 6.76 41.54
CA PRO A 38 3.09 6.94 41.11
C PRO A 38 3.92 5.68 41.41
N GLY A 39 4.75 5.23 40.46
CA GLY A 39 5.58 4.02 40.60
C GLY A 39 4.92 2.75 40.05
N ARG A 40 3.60 2.55 40.25
CA ARG A 40 2.85 1.48 39.58
C ARG A 40 2.53 1.82 38.12
N HIS A 41 2.25 3.10 37.86
CA HIS A 41 1.94 3.59 36.51
C HIS A 41 3.05 4.52 36.02
N SER A 42 3.74 4.12 34.96
CA SER A 42 4.74 4.97 34.30
C SER A 42 4.03 5.93 33.35
N VAL A 43 4.10 7.22 33.65
CA VAL A 43 3.49 8.30 32.85
C VAL A 43 4.57 9.31 32.48
N PRO A 44 4.74 9.66 31.20
CA PRO A 44 5.66 10.71 30.77
C PRO A 44 5.39 12.06 31.43
N GLU A 45 6.44 12.88 31.58
CA GLU A 45 6.35 14.18 32.25
C GLU A 45 5.44 15.16 31.50
N ASP A 46 5.49 15.16 30.16
CA ASP A 46 4.62 15.98 29.30
C ASP A 46 3.13 15.63 29.48
N VAL A 47 2.82 14.35 29.64
CA VAL A 47 1.46 13.86 29.93
C VAL A 47 1.00 14.32 31.30
N ALA A 48 1.84 14.18 32.32
CA ALA A 48 1.53 14.63 33.68
C ALA A 48 1.34 16.16 33.73
N ALA A 49 2.19 16.92 33.05
CA ALA A 49 2.10 18.37 32.96
C ALA A 49 0.82 18.85 32.26
N SER A 50 0.48 18.25 31.11
CA SER A 50 -0.73 18.60 30.37
C SER A 50 -2.01 18.31 31.14
N LEU A 51 -2.05 17.18 31.86
CA LEU A 51 -3.19 16.82 32.70
C LEU A 51 -3.33 17.79 33.88
N ARG A 52 -2.24 18.09 34.60
CA ARG A 52 -2.24 19.09 35.69
C ARG A 52 -2.73 20.45 35.20
N GLN A 53 -2.19 20.94 34.09
CA GLN A 53 -2.60 22.23 33.52
C GLN A 53 -4.11 22.27 33.19
N THR A 54 -4.66 21.16 32.70
CA THR A 54 -6.10 21.05 32.42
C THR A 54 -6.92 21.12 33.70
N CYS A 55 -6.51 20.38 34.75
CA CYS A 55 -7.16 20.39 36.06
C CYS A 55 -7.09 21.78 36.70
N ASP A 56 -5.91 22.41 36.73
CA ASP A 56 -5.69 23.73 37.33
C ASP A 56 -6.56 24.79 36.64
N THR A 57 -6.66 24.71 35.31
CA THR A 57 -7.48 25.66 34.53
C THR A 57 -8.98 25.45 34.79
N LEU A 58 -9.45 24.21 34.92
CA LEU A 58 -10.82 23.92 35.35
C LEU A 58 -11.07 24.35 36.80
N GLY A 59 -10.04 24.32 37.66
CA GLY A 59 -10.10 24.79 39.04
C GLY A 59 -10.52 26.25 39.17
N ILE A 60 -10.12 27.10 38.22
CA ILE A 60 -10.54 28.51 38.14
C ILE A 60 -12.07 28.64 37.99
N GLU A 61 -12.72 27.67 37.35
CA GLU A 61 -14.18 27.61 37.16
C GLU A 61 -14.91 26.87 38.30
N GLY A 62 -14.22 26.62 39.42
CA GLY A 62 -14.76 26.01 40.64
C GLY A 62 -14.78 24.48 40.64
N PHE A 63 -14.04 23.83 39.74
CA PHE A 63 -13.90 22.37 39.74
C PHE A 63 -12.80 21.92 40.70
N HIS A 64 -12.99 20.79 41.37
CA HIS A 64 -11.95 20.14 42.15
C HIS A 64 -11.85 18.66 41.74
N VAL A 65 -10.66 18.07 41.86
CA VAL A 65 -10.42 16.68 41.46
C VAL A 65 -11.02 15.75 42.50
N VAL A 66 -11.92 14.87 42.05
CA VAL A 66 -12.58 13.84 42.86
C VAL A 66 -11.85 12.50 42.74
N ALA A 67 -11.30 12.20 41.55
CA ALA A 67 -10.51 11.00 41.33
C ALA A 67 -9.44 11.21 40.25
N ASP A 68 -8.29 10.59 40.43
CA ASP A 68 -7.23 10.47 39.42
C ASP A 68 -7.07 8.98 39.09
N LEU A 69 -7.33 8.63 37.83
CA LEU A 69 -7.56 7.27 37.39
C LEU A 69 -6.66 6.91 36.21
N PHE A 70 -6.24 5.66 36.17
CA PHE A 70 -5.46 5.06 35.10
C PHE A 70 -6.28 3.98 34.42
N GLN A 71 -6.35 4.01 33.09
CA GLN A 71 -7.06 3.02 32.30
C GLN A 71 -6.13 1.87 31.91
N THR A 72 -6.50 0.64 32.26
CA THR A 72 -5.74 -0.56 31.93
C THR A 72 -6.42 -1.39 30.85
N GLY A 73 -5.60 -2.01 29.99
CA GLY A 73 -6.05 -3.09 29.09
C GLY A 73 -7.00 -2.70 27.94
N GLN A 74 -7.31 -1.42 27.73
CA GLN A 74 -8.31 -1.04 26.72
C GLN A 74 -7.79 -1.08 25.27
N MET A 75 -6.58 -0.55 25.04
CA MET A 75 -5.90 -0.61 23.75
C MET A 75 -4.44 -1.02 23.96
N LYS A 76 -3.92 -1.92 23.13
CA LYS A 76 -2.60 -2.56 23.33
C LYS A 76 -1.41 -1.58 23.37
N HIS A 77 -1.53 -0.40 22.74
CA HIS A 77 -0.42 0.55 22.55
C HIS A 77 -0.70 1.96 23.05
N VAL A 78 -1.86 2.20 23.65
CA VAL A 78 -2.28 3.50 24.14
C VAL A 78 -2.75 3.36 25.58
N SER A 79 -2.16 4.16 26.45
CA SER A 79 -2.58 4.29 27.84
C SER A 79 -3.29 5.62 28.04
N THR A 80 -4.26 5.64 28.96
CA THR A 80 -5.05 6.84 29.26
C THR A 80 -4.99 7.10 30.76
N ARG A 81 -4.67 8.34 31.13
CA ARG A 81 -4.88 8.87 32.49
C ARG A 81 -6.04 9.85 32.45
N VAL A 82 -6.93 9.76 33.42
CA VAL A 82 -8.16 10.55 33.49
C VAL A 82 -8.30 11.11 34.90
N ALA A 83 -8.46 12.42 35.02
CA ALA A 83 -8.93 13.04 36.25
C ALA A 83 -10.43 13.33 36.11
N LEU A 84 -11.21 12.85 37.08
CA LEU A 84 -12.61 13.20 37.28
C LEU A 84 -12.68 14.42 38.20
N LEU A 85 -13.36 15.47 37.74
CA LEU A 85 -13.53 16.70 38.50
C LEU A 85 -15.01 17.01 38.69
N GLU A 86 -15.35 17.60 39.83
CA GLU A 86 -16.69 18.04 40.17
C GLU A 86 -16.69 19.51 40.58
N ASN A 87 -17.76 20.23 40.27
CA ASN A 87 -18.04 21.54 40.84
C ASN A 87 -19.20 21.39 41.84
N SER A 88 -18.90 21.45 43.13
CA SER A 88 -19.86 21.19 44.22
C SER A 88 -21.03 22.18 44.26
N VAL A 89 -20.84 23.40 43.74
CA VAL A 89 -21.88 24.44 43.73
C VAL A 89 -22.90 24.18 42.63
N THR A 90 -22.44 23.71 41.47
CA THR A 90 -23.27 23.54 40.27
C THR A 90 -23.63 22.08 39.97
N ALA A 91 -23.08 21.13 40.74
CA ALA A 91 -23.14 19.69 40.50
C ALA A 91 -22.68 19.29 39.08
N GLU A 92 -21.79 20.09 38.48
CA GLU A 92 -21.22 19.80 37.16
C GLU A 92 -20.04 18.84 37.28
N VAL A 93 -19.94 17.90 36.33
CA VAL A 93 -18.79 17.01 36.20
C VAL A 93 -17.95 17.40 34.98
N ALA A 94 -16.63 17.26 35.10
CA ALA A 94 -15.67 17.38 34.02
C ALA A 94 -14.66 16.22 34.06
N LEU A 95 -14.14 15.86 32.89
CA LEU A 95 -13.06 14.89 32.71
C LEU A 95 -11.88 15.60 32.09
N ALA A 96 -10.73 15.57 32.74
CA ALA A 96 -9.46 15.90 32.12
C ALA A 96 -8.80 14.59 31.66
N ILE A 97 -8.52 14.48 30.36
CA ILE A 97 -8.08 13.23 29.74
C ILE A 97 -6.73 13.46 29.09
N ALA A 98 -5.77 12.56 29.34
CA ALA A 98 -4.47 12.53 28.67
C ALA A 98 -4.18 11.12 28.16
N MET A 99 -4.01 11.00 26.85
CA MET A 99 -3.71 9.75 26.13
C MET A 99 -2.25 9.77 25.68
N PHE A 100 -1.54 8.66 25.84
CA PHE A 100 -0.13 8.55 25.47
C PHE A 100 0.26 7.16 24.97
N THR A 101 1.34 7.06 24.20
CA THR A 101 1.84 5.79 23.69
C THR A 101 2.50 4.97 24.81
N ALA A 102 2.22 3.66 24.84
CA ALA A 102 2.90 2.74 25.75
C ALA A 102 4.27 2.25 25.22
N ALA A 103 4.66 2.64 24.00
CA ALA A 103 5.95 2.33 23.38
C ALA A 103 7.08 3.23 23.92
N ARG A 104 8.34 2.81 23.80
CA ARG A 104 9.51 3.65 24.17
C ARG A 104 10.11 4.33 22.93
N PRO A 105 10.30 5.66 22.91
CA PRO A 105 9.89 6.62 23.95
C PRO A 105 8.36 6.84 23.97
N ALA A 106 7.80 6.93 25.18
CA ALA A 106 6.38 7.21 25.38
C ALA A 106 6.12 8.70 25.13
N GLY A 107 5.03 9.03 24.45
CA GLY A 107 4.72 10.41 24.08
C GLY A 107 3.23 10.72 24.12
N LEU A 108 2.91 11.97 24.46
CA LEU A 108 1.54 12.47 24.48
C LEU A 108 0.89 12.39 23.09
N VAL A 109 -0.24 11.69 23.01
CA VAL A 109 -1.05 11.53 21.78
C VAL A 109 -2.11 12.62 21.70
N ALA A 110 -2.80 12.88 22.81
CA ALA A 110 -3.81 13.93 22.94
C ALA A 110 -4.05 14.25 24.41
N SER A 111 -4.37 15.51 24.70
CA SER A 111 -4.89 15.92 26.00
C SER A 111 -6.08 16.85 25.82
N TYR A 112 -7.18 16.62 26.53
CA TYR A 112 -8.40 17.40 26.35
C TYR A 112 -9.30 17.36 27.58
N ALA A 113 -10.23 18.29 27.63
CA ALA A 113 -11.30 18.33 28.61
C ALA A 113 -12.64 17.91 27.97
N GLU A 114 -13.43 17.16 28.72
CA GLU A 114 -14.79 16.77 28.37
C GLU A 114 -15.74 17.14 29.51
N LEU A 115 -16.82 17.85 29.20
CA LEU A 115 -17.81 18.31 30.17
C LEU A 115 -19.18 17.72 29.79
N PRO A 116 -19.51 16.52 30.30
CA PRO A 116 -20.79 15.89 30.03
C PRO A 116 -21.92 16.55 30.84
N THR A 117 -23.15 16.42 30.34
CA THR A 117 -24.38 16.82 31.02
C THR A 117 -25.48 15.84 30.67
N LYS A 118 -26.15 15.32 31.69
CA LYS A 118 -27.29 14.41 31.57
C LYS A 118 -28.57 15.14 31.91
N PHE A 119 -29.64 14.83 31.18
CA PHE A 119 -30.97 15.38 31.42
C PHE A 119 -31.94 14.30 31.90
N ARG A 120 -33.02 14.72 32.55
CA ARG A 120 -34.07 13.81 33.08
C ARG A 120 -34.80 13.06 31.97
N ASP A 121 -34.90 13.66 30.78
CA ASP A 121 -35.52 13.07 29.58
C ASP A 121 -34.65 11.99 28.89
N GLY A 122 -33.52 11.60 29.49
CA GLY A 122 -32.61 10.58 28.98
C GLY A 122 -31.62 11.09 27.94
N ARG A 123 -31.72 12.34 27.48
CA ARG A 123 -30.72 12.94 26.59
C ARG A 123 -29.45 13.28 27.35
N SER A 124 -28.34 13.37 26.61
CA SER A 124 -27.07 13.85 27.13
C SER A 124 -26.37 14.77 26.12
N VAL A 125 -25.66 15.77 26.64
CA VAL A 125 -24.78 16.64 25.87
C VAL A 125 -23.35 16.45 26.37
N SER A 126 -22.41 16.15 25.48
CA SER A 126 -20.98 16.16 25.80
C SER A 126 -20.29 17.29 25.04
N VAL A 127 -19.76 18.27 25.77
CA VAL A 127 -18.97 19.38 25.22
C VAL A 127 -17.51 19.09 25.48
N HIS A 128 -16.67 19.01 24.45
CA HIS A 128 -15.26 18.67 24.62
C HIS A 128 -14.36 19.29 23.54
N ASN A 129 -13.07 19.46 23.86
CA ASN A 129 -12.08 20.04 22.93
C ASN A 129 -11.08 19.02 22.34
N SER A 130 -11.39 17.72 22.44
CA SER A 130 -10.56 16.65 21.86
C SER A 130 -10.13 16.93 20.40
N PRO A 131 -8.82 16.90 20.09
CA PRO A 131 -8.29 17.13 18.74
C PRO A 131 -8.43 15.89 17.84
N LEU A 132 -8.67 14.74 18.44
CA LEU A 132 -8.94 13.50 17.72
C LEU A 132 -10.24 13.66 16.94
N ALA A 133 -10.45 12.93 15.86
CA ALA A 133 -11.72 13.04 15.14
C ALA A 133 -12.77 12.04 15.67
N GLY A 134 -12.37 11.07 16.50
CA GLY A 134 -13.23 10.00 17.03
C GLY A 134 -13.66 9.01 15.94
N SER A 135 -13.86 7.75 16.30
CA SER A 135 -14.35 6.70 15.38
C SER A 135 -15.73 6.16 15.75
N PHE A 136 -16.22 6.47 16.95
CA PHE A 136 -17.51 6.01 17.44
C PHE A 136 -18.64 6.90 16.96
N THR A 137 -19.78 6.26 16.67
CA THR A 137 -21.01 6.96 16.29
C THR A 137 -21.83 7.12 17.57
N PRO A 138 -22.04 8.34 18.08
CA PRO A 138 -22.88 8.53 19.26
C PRO A 138 -24.33 8.15 18.96
N PRO A 139 -25.09 7.60 19.92
CA PRO A 139 -26.52 7.35 19.74
C PRO A 139 -27.28 8.68 19.56
N PRO A 140 -28.50 8.67 18.96
CA PRO A 140 -29.28 9.89 18.74
C PRO A 140 -29.58 10.69 20.02
N SER A 141 -29.63 10.02 21.18
CA SER A 141 -29.82 10.64 22.49
C SER A 141 -28.58 11.40 23.02
N ARG A 142 -27.41 11.22 22.40
CA ARG A 142 -26.14 11.85 22.81
C ARG A 142 -25.72 12.91 21.79
N ILE A 143 -25.86 14.16 22.19
CA ILE A 143 -25.43 15.32 21.42
C ILE A 143 -23.95 15.58 21.72
N VAL A 144 -23.11 15.52 20.69
CA VAL A 144 -21.67 15.77 20.82
C VAL A 144 -21.32 17.14 20.25
N VAL A 145 -20.82 18.03 21.12
CA VAL A 145 -20.36 19.37 20.77
C VAL A 145 -18.84 19.40 20.86
N ARG A 146 -18.18 19.14 19.73
CA ARG A 146 -16.72 19.10 19.64
C ARG A 146 -16.15 20.44 19.19
N LEU A 147 -15.28 21.03 20.01
CA LEU A 147 -14.68 22.34 19.80
C LEU A 147 -13.13 22.28 19.83
N PRO A 148 -12.47 21.67 18.83
CA PRO A 148 -11.01 21.46 18.86
C PRO A 148 -10.20 22.76 18.67
N ILE A 149 -10.87 23.86 18.32
CA ILE A 149 -10.30 25.20 18.22
C ILE A 149 -10.24 25.92 19.58
N VAL A 150 -10.96 25.43 20.59
CA VAL A 150 -10.99 25.97 21.96
C VAL A 150 -10.07 25.13 22.85
N ARG A 151 -8.84 25.59 23.03
CA ARG A 151 -7.78 24.90 23.77
C ARG A 151 -7.70 25.31 25.23
N ASP A 152 -8.44 26.32 25.65
CA ASP A 152 -8.57 26.74 27.05
C ASP A 152 -9.76 26.02 27.72
N PRO A 153 -9.52 25.10 28.69
CA PRO A 153 -10.59 24.38 29.38
C PRO A 153 -11.56 25.28 30.16
N ALA A 154 -11.11 26.41 30.73
CA ALA A 154 -11.98 27.33 31.46
C ALA A 154 -12.94 28.02 30.47
N ARG A 155 -12.40 28.47 29.33
CA ARG A 155 -13.24 28.99 28.24
C ARG A 155 -14.22 27.95 27.73
N LEU A 156 -13.79 26.69 27.58
CA LEU A 156 -14.66 25.59 27.17
C LEU A 156 -15.84 25.40 28.16
N CYS A 157 -15.59 25.51 29.46
CA CYS A 157 -16.64 25.45 30.48
C CYS A 157 -17.66 26.59 30.33
N ARG A 158 -17.20 27.83 30.13
CA ARG A 158 -18.08 28.98 29.89
C ARG A 158 -18.91 28.79 28.61
N ILE A 159 -18.31 28.27 27.54
CA ILE A 159 -19.02 27.94 26.29
C ILE A 159 -20.07 26.85 26.52
N LYS A 160 -19.75 25.79 27.27
CA LYS A 160 -20.71 24.73 27.63
C LYS A 160 -21.92 25.32 28.34
N ARG A 161 -21.71 26.17 29.36
CA ARG A 161 -22.80 26.81 30.11
C ARG A 161 -23.68 27.70 29.21
N ALA A 162 -23.07 28.51 28.33
CA ALA A 162 -23.79 29.32 27.35
C ALA A 162 -24.58 28.46 26.35
N TYR A 163 -23.98 27.38 25.84
CA TYR A 163 -24.64 26.44 24.93
C TYR A 163 -25.86 25.79 25.57
N LEU A 164 -25.74 25.33 26.82
CA LEU A 164 -26.86 24.76 27.56
C LEU A 164 -27.96 25.79 27.85
N ALA A 165 -27.60 27.02 28.20
CA ALA A 165 -28.56 28.09 28.44
C ALA A 165 -29.35 28.49 27.19
N ARG A 166 -28.72 28.41 26.00
CA ARG A 166 -29.37 28.75 24.72
C ARG A 166 -30.24 27.61 24.19
N HIS A 167 -29.73 26.38 24.19
CA HIS A 167 -30.34 25.25 23.48
C HIS A 167 -31.15 24.30 24.38
N TYR A 168 -30.95 24.36 25.70
CA TYR A 168 -31.58 23.46 26.68
C TYR A 168 -32.18 24.23 27.87
N ARG A 169 -32.65 25.45 27.62
CA ARG A 169 -33.33 26.25 28.64
C ARG A 169 -34.58 25.52 29.15
N GLY A 170 -34.70 25.39 30.47
CA GLY A 170 -35.85 24.72 31.10
C GLY A 170 -35.79 23.19 31.10
N VAL A 171 -34.75 22.56 30.54
CA VAL A 171 -34.58 21.11 30.62
C VAL A 171 -33.86 20.75 31.93
N GLU A 172 -34.50 19.90 32.74
CA GLU A 172 -33.96 19.50 34.04
C GLU A 172 -32.70 18.64 33.89
N ARG A 173 -31.65 19.03 34.60
CA ARG A 173 -30.36 18.35 34.63
C ARG A 173 -30.34 17.32 35.75
N VAL A 174 -29.70 16.18 35.50
CA VAL A 174 -29.53 15.10 36.47
C VAL A 174 -28.04 14.99 36.83
N PRO A 175 -27.69 15.07 38.12
CA PRO A 175 -26.32 14.83 38.57
C PRO A 175 -25.81 13.43 38.22
N PHE A 176 -24.49 13.27 38.09
CA PHE A 176 -23.89 11.97 37.87
C PHE A 176 -23.65 11.26 39.22
N ALA A 177 -24.14 10.03 39.37
CA ALA A 177 -23.91 9.20 40.55
C ALA A 177 -22.49 8.60 40.51
N HIS A 178 -21.49 9.37 40.93
CA HIS A 178 -20.07 8.98 40.91
C HIS A 178 -19.39 8.98 42.29
N GLN A 179 -20.09 9.44 43.33
CA GLN A 179 -19.51 9.86 44.61
C GLN A 179 -18.92 8.72 45.45
N SER A 180 -19.41 7.47 45.31
CA SER A 180 -18.87 6.32 46.05
C SER A 180 -17.81 5.53 45.27
N GLU A 181 -17.91 5.45 43.93
CA GLU A 181 -17.02 4.62 43.11
C GLU A 181 -16.69 5.26 41.74
N PRO A 182 -15.82 6.29 41.69
CA PRO A 182 -15.44 6.99 40.45
C PRO A 182 -14.89 6.08 39.33
N ALA A 183 -14.10 5.07 39.71
CA ALA A 183 -13.52 4.12 38.77
C ALA A 183 -14.59 3.23 38.11
N GLN A 184 -15.53 2.72 38.90
CA GLN A 184 -16.66 1.93 38.43
C GLN A 184 -17.56 2.78 37.52
N PHE A 185 -17.87 4.02 37.93
CA PHE A 185 -18.65 4.97 37.15
C PHE A 185 -18.10 5.18 35.72
N LEU A 186 -16.79 5.44 35.58
CA LEU A 186 -16.16 5.61 34.26
C LEU A 186 -16.10 4.29 33.47
N GLY A 187 -15.81 3.18 34.15
CA GLY A 187 -15.81 1.84 33.54
C GLY A 187 -17.16 1.49 32.94
N GLU A 188 -18.24 1.69 33.68
CA GLU A 188 -19.62 1.47 33.22
C GLU A 188 -20.01 2.42 32.10
N ALA A 189 -19.67 3.71 32.21
CA ALA A 189 -19.97 4.68 31.16
C ALA A 189 -19.35 4.28 29.82
N MET A 190 -18.09 3.84 29.83
CA MET A 190 -17.42 3.42 28.60
C MET A 190 -17.88 2.03 28.14
N ALA A 191 -18.23 1.11 29.04
CA ALA A 191 -18.84 -0.18 28.69
C ALA A 191 -20.22 -0.01 28.02
N ARG A 192 -21.03 0.96 28.48
CA ARG A 192 -22.29 1.34 27.81
C ARG A 192 -22.04 1.85 26.40
N GLU A 193 -21.09 2.77 26.21
CA GLU A 193 -20.75 3.28 24.87
C GLU A 193 -20.30 2.17 23.90
N LEU A 194 -19.50 1.21 24.39
CA LEU A 194 -19.09 0.05 23.59
C LEU A 194 -20.27 -0.87 23.24
N THR A 195 -21.22 -1.04 24.17
CA THR A 195 -22.44 -1.82 23.93
C THR A 195 -23.32 -1.14 22.87
N GLU A 196 -23.48 0.18 22.94
CA GLU A 196 -24.18 0.99 21.92
C GLU A 196 -23.53 0.81 20.54
N GLN A 197 -22.19 0.71 20.46
CA GLN A 197 -21.49 0.43 19.19
C GLN A 197 -21.76 -0.98 18.64
N VAL A 198 -21.96 -1.96 19.52
CA VAL A 198 -22.32 -3.34 19.13
C VAL A 198 -23.76 -3.39 18.64
N GLU A 199 -24.69 -2.76 19.37
CA GLU A 199 -26.11 -2.66 19.00
C GLU A 199 -26.29 -1.92 17.67
N ALA A 200 -25.47 -0.89 17.41
CA ALA A 200 -25.44 -0.18 16.14
C ALA A 200 -24.78 -0.97 14.98
N GLY A 201 -24.36 -2.23 15.20
CA GLY A 201 -23.73 -3.08 14.18
C GLY A 201 -22.34 -2.60 13.72
N ARG A 202 -21.69 -1.70 14.48
CA ARG A 202 -20.35 -1.18 14.17
C ARG A 202 -19.26 -2.07 14.75
N TRP A 203 -19.54 -2.73 15.86
CA TRP A 203 -18.62 -3.62 16.54
C TRP A 203 -19.28 -4.99 16.78
N ARG A 204 -18.46 -6.04 16.90
CA ARG A 204 -18.89 -7.40 17.19
C ARG A 204 -18.10 -7.96 18.36
N ARG A 205 -18.76 -8.77 19.19
CA ARG A 205 -18.12 -9.62 20.19
C ARG A 205 -17.49 -10.81 19.49
N VAL A 206 -16.21 -11.08 19.74
CA VAL A 206 -15.45 -12.15 19.05
C VAL A 206 -15.27 -13.39 19.93
N ASP A 207 -15.32 -13.24 21.26
CA ASP A 207 -15.16 -14.34 22.20
C ASP A 207 -16.05 -14.14 23.45
N ARG A 208 -16.15 -15.20 24.26
CA ARG A 208 -16.70 -15.11 25.63
C ARG A 208 -15.77 -14.37 26.59
N ALA A 209 -14.50 -14.15 26.20
CA ALA A 209 -13.49 -13.47 27.01
C ALA A 209 -13.63 -11.93 27.03
N GLY A 210 -14.60 -11.38 26.29
CA GLY A 210 -14.94 -9.96 26.36
C GLY A 210 -14.10 -9.08 25.44
N VAL A 211 -13.69 -9.57 24.26
CA VAL A 211 -13.01 -8.77 23.24
C VAL A 211 -14.00 -8.32 22.15
N LEU A 212 -13.98 -7.01 21.88
CA LEU A 212 -14.73 -6.38 20.80
C LEU A 212 -13.82 -6.09 19.60
N ARG A 213 -14.37 -6.30 18.40
CA ARG A 213 -13.72 -5.92 17.13
C ARG A 213 -14.66 -5.14 16.23
N PRO A 214 -14.16 -4.22 15.40
CA PRO A 214 -15.01 -3.55 14.42
C PRO A 214 -15.56 -4.55 13.40
N THR A 215 -16.77 -4.32 12.91
CA THR A 215 -17.27 -4.98 11.69
C THR A 215 -16.41 -4.57 10.49
N PHE A 216 -16.44 -5.34 9.39
CA PHE A 216 -15.62 -5.01 8.22
C PHE A 216 -15.97 -3.63 7.66
N THR A 217 -17.27 -3.30 7.61
CA THR A 217 -17.77 -1.99 7.18
C THR A 217 -17.34 -0.85 8.12
N ALA A 218 -17.30 -1.11 9.44
CA ALA A 218 -16.77 -0.13 10.39
C ALA A 218 -15.25 0.06 10.24
N ALA A 219 -14.47 -1.02 10.08
CA ALA A 219 -13.03 -0.95 9.84
C ALA A 219 -12.71 -0.18 8.54
N TRP A 220 -13.51 -0.40 7.49
CA TRP A 220 -13.45 0.35 6.24
C TRP A 220 -13.68 1.85 6.47
N ALA A 221 -14.79 2.21 7.11
CA ALA A 221 -15.12 3.60 7.41
C ALA A 221 -14.07 4.28 8.29
N MET A 222 -13.57 3.59 9.34
CA MET A 222 -12.52 4.09 10.23
C MET A 222 -11.24 4.40 9.46
N THR A 223 -10.83 3.51 8.55
CA THR A 223 -9.61 3.68 7.77
C THR A 223 -9.71 4.83 6.80
N TRP A 224 -10.77 4.87 5.99
CA TRP A 224 -10.96 5.92 5.00
C TRP A 224 -11.08 7.30 5.66
N GLN A 225 -11.77 7.41 6.80
CA GLN A 225 -11.87 8.67 7.56
C GLN A 225 -10.54 9.16 8.14
N ALA A 226 -9.54 8.27 8.29
CA ALA A 226 -8.20 8.61 8.77
C ALA A 226 -7.25 9.03 7.64
N LEU A 227 -7.53 8.67 6.38
CA LEU A 227 -6.65 8.91 5.23
C LEU A 227 -6.99 10.19 4.43
N PRO A 228 -6.02 10.87 3.79
CA PRO A 228 -6.26 12.04 2.93
C PRO A 228 -6.80 11.65 1.55
N PRO A 229 -7.92 12.25 1.07
CA PRO A 229 -8.37 13.59 1.44
C PRO A 229 -9.46 13.62 2.53
N PHE A 230 -10.05 12.49 2.89
CA PHE A 230 -11.20 12.45 3.80
C PHE A 230 -10.88 12.99 5.20
N SER A 231 -9.69 12.69 5.75
CA SER A 231 -9.27 13.23 7.04
C SER A 231 -9.09 14.75 7.01
N MET A 232 -8.68 15.32 5.87
CA MET A 232 -8.58 16.77 5.67
C MET A 232 -9.96 17.41 5.61
N LEU A 233 -10.86 16.87 4.78
CA LEU A 233 -12.24 17.33 4.68
C LEU A 233 -12.98 17.23 6.01
N ARG A 234 -12.77 16.15 6.76
CA ARG A 234 -13.36 15.94 8.08
C ARG A 234 -12.88 16.98 9.09
N ARG A 235 -11.56 17.24 9.16
CA ARG A 235 -11.01 18.30 10.03
C ARG A 235 -11.56 19.68 9.66
N TRP A 236 -11.66 19.98 8.37
CA TRP A 236 -12.24 21.23 7.90
C TRP A 236 -13.72 21.37 8.32
N ARG A 237 -14.54 20.33 8.09
CA ARG A 237 -15.95 20.32 8.53
C ARG A 237 -16.10 20.51 10.04
N ILE A 238 -15.29 19.81 10.85
CA ILE A 238 -15.31 19.94 12.31
C ILE A 238 -14.96 21.38 12.72
N ARG A 239 -13.91 21.98 12.14
CA ARG A 239 -13.54 23.38 12.43
C ARG A 239 -14.64 24.35 12.03
N ARG A 240 -15.23 24.20 10.85
CA ARG A 240 -16.33 25.06 10.38
C ARG A 240 -17.54 24.98 11.31
N ARG A 241 -17.91 23.77 11.75
CA ARG A 241 -19.01 23.57 12.72
C ARG A 241 -18.68 24.19 14.08
N ALA A 242 -17.46 24.01 14.58
CA ALA A 242 -17.02 24.63 15.83
C ALA A 242 -17.09 26.17 15.76
N SER A 243 -16.58 26.76 14.69
CA SER A 243 -16.67 28.21 14.47
C SER A 243 -18.11 28.71 14.36
N ALA A 244 -19.01 27.95 13.73
CA ALA A 244 -20.43 28.31 13.64
C ALA A 244 -21.10 28.32 15.04
N ILE A 245 -20.80 27.32 15.89
CA ILE A 245 -21.32 27.26 17.26
C ILE A 245 -20.79 28.44 18.09
N LEU A 246 -19.50 28.78 17.98
CA LEU A 246 -18.95 29.92 18.72
C LEU A 246 -19.58 31.25 18.29
N LYS A 247 -19.83 31.44 16.99
CA LYS A 247 -20.53 32.61 16.47
C LYS A 247 -21.98 32.68 16.93
N ASP A 248 -22.71 31.55 16.91
CA ASP A 248 -24.10 31.49 17.41
C ASP A 248 -24.21 31.88 18.90
N LEU A 249 -23.16 31.60 19.67
CA LEU A 249 -23.09 31.96 21.09
C LEU A 249 -22.52 33.37 21.34
N ASN A 250 -22.09 34.11 20.31
CA ASN A 250 -21.30 35.35 20.44
C ASN A 250 -20.06 35.17 21.34
N MET A 251 -19.38 34.05 21.19
CA MET A 251 -18.19 33.67 21.96
C MET A 251 -17.00 33.38 21.05
N ASP A 252 -16.96 33.94 19.84
CA ASP A 252 -15.77 33.89 18.99
C ASP A 252 -14.61 34.70 19.59
N GLY A 253 -13.40 34.43 19.11
CA GLY A 253 -12.17 35.05 19.62
C GLY A 253 -11.12 34.05 20.12
N PRO A 254 -9.93 34.55 20.48
CA PRO A 254 -8.81 33.74 20.91
C PRO A 254 -9.02 33.12 22.29
N ASP A 255 -8.30 32.03 22.56
CA ASP A 255 -8.23 31.47 23.89
C ASP A 255 -7.33 32.33 24.80
N PRO A 256 -7.78 32.70 26.00
CA PRO A 256 -6.94 33.41 26.98
C PRO A 256 -5.75 32.57 27.45
N ARG A 257 -5.97 31.27 27.70
CA ARG A 257 -4.94 30.35 28.22
C ARG A 257 -4.96 29.02 27.45
N PRO A 258 -4.52 29.00 26.18
CA PRO A 258 -4.57 27.80 25.36
C PRO A 258 -3.58 26.74 25.85
N ILE A 259 -4.06 25.51 26.05
CA ILE A 259 -3.18 24.35 26.29
C ILE A 259 -2.67 23.81 24.94
N ALA A 260 -1.36 23.67 24.80
CA ALA A 260 -0.74 23.18 23.57
C ALA A 260 -1.11 21.72 23.32
N GLN A 261 -1.48 21.41 22.07
CA GLN A 261 -1.73 20.02 21.65
C GLN A 261 -0.45 19.41 21.09
N PRO A 262 -0.17 18.13 21.37
CA PRO A 262 0.96 17.44 20.75
C PRO A 262 0.81 17.45 19.24
N ARG A 263 1.90 17.74 18.52
CA ARG A 263 1.94 17.61 17.07
C ARG A 263 2.04 16.12 16.72
N THR A 264 0.92 15.40 16.70
CA THR A 264 0.84 14.07 16.11
C THR A 264 0.94 14.20 14.59
N ARG A 265 2.18 14.35 14.10
CA ARG A 265 2.48 14.22 12.68
C ARG A 265 2.47 12.73 12.36
N VAL A 266 1.35 12.20 11.84
CA VAL A 266 1.51 11.20 10.78
C VAL A 266 2.15 11.98 9.65
N SER A 267 3.48 11.95 9.60
CA SER A 267 4.24 12.69 8.62
C SER A 267 3.75 12.27 7.25
N LEU A 268 3.17 13.19 6.47
CA LEU A 268 3.00 12.97 5.04
C LEU A 268 4.33 12.53 4.41
N GLY A 269 5.46 12.99 4.99
CA GLY A 269 6.79 12.53 4.67
C GLY A 269 7.09 11.06 5.02
N TRP A 270 6.43 10.42 5.99
CA TRP A 270 6.57 8.97 6.24
C TRP A 270 5.80 8.16 5.20
N VAL A 271 4.59 8.59 4.85
CA VAL A 271 3.81 7.95 3.76
C VAL A 271 4.49 8.18 2.41
N ALA A 272 4.98 9.39 2.16
CA ALA A 272 5.77 9.72 0.99
C ALA A 272 7.12 9.01 1.01
N ALA A 273 7.80 8.85 2.15
CA ALA A 273 9.05 8.10 2.25
C ALA A 273 8.82 6.61 2.01
N VAL A 274 7.73 6.01 2.50
CA VAL A 274 7.38 4.62 2.15
C VAL A 274 7.04 4.52 0.66
N ALA A 275 6.29 5.47 0.11
CA ALA A 275 6.01 5.51 -1.33
C ALA A 275 7.28 5.72 -2.18
N ILE A 276 8.22 6.55 -1.72
CA ILE A 276 9.53 6.80 -2.35
C ILE A 276 10.44 5.59 -2.18
N VAL A 277 10.46 4.92 -1.02
CA VAL A 277 11.23 3.70 -0.79
C VAL A 277 10.66 2.57 -1.64
N VAL A 278 9.35 2.44 -1.75
CA VAL A 278 8.71 1.49 -2.68
C VAL A 278 9.00 1.88 -4.14
N PHE A 279 8.94 3.16 -4.50
CA PHE A 279 9.32 3.67 -5.82
C PHE A 279 10.79 3.38 -6.14
N LEU A 280 11.70 3.61 -5.20
CA LEU A 280 13.12 3.34 -5.33
C LEU A 280 13.38 1.83 -5.37
N LEU A 281 12.73 1.02 -4.53
CA LEU A 281 12.86 -0.43 -4.56
C LEU A 281 12.28 -1.05 -5.84
N THR A 282 11.28 -0.43 -6.46
CA THR A 282 10.70 -0.90 -7.74
C THR A 282 11.43 -0.35 -8.96
N GLN A 283 11.88 0.91 -8.94
CA GLN A 283 12.68 1.52 -10.01
C GLN A 283 14.14 1.08 -9.98
N LEU A 284 14.82 1.17 -8.82
CA LEU A 284 16.17 0.63 -8.64
C LEU A 284 16.17 -0.90 -8.58
N GLY A 285 15.13 -1.57 -8.08
CA GLY A 285 15.05 -3.03 -8.18
C GLY A 285 14.92 -3.49 -9.63
N SER A 286 14.13 -2.78 -10.45
CA SER A 286 13.99 -3.09 -11.87
C SER A 286 15.10 -2.54 -12.77
N GLN A 287 15.87 -1.53 -12.34
CA GLN A 287 17.13 -1.12 -13.00
C GLN A 287 18.31 -1.98 -12.55
N ALA A 288 18.53 -2.22 -11.26
CA ALA A 288 19.65 -2.98 -10.73
C ALA A 288 19.63 -4.46 -11.16
N LEU A 289 18.45 -5.09 -11.23
CA LEU A 289 18.31 -6.44 -11.82
C LEU A 289 18.49 -6.42 -13.35
N ARG A 290 18.26 -5.27 -13.99
CA ARG A 290 18.56 -5.04 -15.41
C ARG A 290 19.97 -4.50 -15.66
N THR A 291 20.85 -4.25 -14.68
CA THR A 291 22.18 -3.66 -14.95
C THR A 291 23.37 -4.47 -14.45
N ALA A 292 23.18 -5.65 -13.85
CA ALA A 292 24.32 -6.35 -13.24
C ALA A 292 25.21 -7.14 -14.22
N TRP A 293 24.72 -7.53 -15.41
CA TRP A 293 25.51 -8.31 -16.37
C TRP A 293 25.84 -7.50 -17.63
N THR A 294 27.13 -7.32 -17.86
CA THR A 294 27.72 -6.74 -19.08
C THR A 294 28.72 -7.73 -19.66
N LEU A 295 28.84 -7.79 -20.98
CA LEU A 295 29.92 -8.53 -21.62
C LEU A 295 31.26 -7.91 -21.18
N PRO A 296 32.24 -8.68 -20.68
CA PRO A 296 33.57 -8.16 -20.37
C PRO A 296 34.15 -7.43 -21.58
N SER A 297 34.71 -6.23 -21.36
CA SER A 297 35.17 -5.35 -22.45
C SER A 297 36.28 -5.98 -23.31
N ASP A 298 37.05 -6.87 -22.71
CA ASP A 298 38.14 -7.65 -23.30
C ASP A 298 37.69 -9.01 -23.88
N PHE A 299 36.40 -9.32 -23.84
CA PHE A 299 35.92 -10.61 -24.34
C PHE A 299 36.14 -10.77 -25.85
N VAL A 300 36.85 -11.84 -26.22
CA VAL A 300 37.04 -12.30 -27.59
C VAL A 300 36.51 -13.73 -27.71
N ALA A 301 35.64 -13.97 -28.69
CA ALA A 301 35.17 -15.32 -28.97
C ALA A 301 36.34 -16.17 -29.53
N PRO A 302 36.59 -17.37 -28.96
CA PRO A 302 37.59 -18.30 -29.50
C PRO A 302 37.27 -18.73 -30.93
N ALA A 303 38.30 -19.11 -31.70
CA ALA A 303 38.13 -19.56 -33.10
C ALA A 303 37.70 -21.03 -33.22
N ALA A 304 38.05 -21.88 -32.25
CA ALA A 304 37.62 -23.28 -32.22
C ALA A 304 36.27 -23.41 -31.50
N PHE A 305 35.36 -24.21 -32.05
CA PHE A 305 34.00 -24.34 -31.52
C PHE A 305 33.95 -24.88 -30.08
N PRO A 306 34.71 -25.92 -29.68
CA PRO A 306 34.74 -26.37 -28.28
C PRO A 306 35.17 -25.27 -27.31
N ASP A 307 36.17 -24.47 -27.66
CA ASP A 307 36.63 -23.35 -26.85
C ASP A 307 35.58 -22.24 -26.77
N ALA A 308 34.84 -22.02 -27.86
CA ALA A 308 33.73 -21.07 -27.91
C ALA A 308 32.56 -21.51 -27.01
N VAL A 309 32.27 -22.81 -26.93
CA VAL A 309 31.30 -23.36 -25.97
C VAL A 309 31.78 -23.13 -24.53
N HIS A 310 33.04 -23.41 -24.21
CA HIS A 310 33.61 -23.11 -22.89
C HIS A 310 33.60 -21.61 -22.54
N ALA A 311 33.79 -20.74 -23.54
CA ALA A 311 33.65 -19.30 -23.36
C ALA A 311 32.21 -18.92 -23.00
N LEU A 312 31.21 -19.52 -23.66
CA LEU A 312 29.81 -19.32 -23.33
C LEU A 312 29.46 -19.85 -21.92
N GLU A 313 29.99 -21.01 -21.52
CA GLU A 313 29.81 -21.54 -20.15
C GLU A 313 30.32 -20.56 -19.09
N ARG A 314 31.48 -19.95 -19.31
CA ARG A 314 32.05 -18.92 -18.40
C ARG A 314 31.20 -17.65 -18.36
N LEU A 315 30.69 -17.19 -19.50
CA LEU A 315 29.80 -16.02 -19.56
C LEU A 315 28.47 -16.25 -18.85
N ALA A 316 27.91 -17.46 -18.97
CA ALA A 316 26.63 -17.85 -18.38
C ALA A 316 26.75 -18.31 -16.91
N GLY A 317 27.93 -18.75 -16.48
CA GLY A 317 28.12 -19.38 -15.18
C GLY A 317 27.44 -20.75 -15.06
N ALA A 318 27.22 -21.43 -16.19
CA ALA A 318 26.49 -22.69 -16.27
C ALA A 318 27.16 -23.64 -17.28
N LYS A 319 27.08 -24.95 -17.01
CA LYS A 319 27.58 -25.98 -17.94
C LYS A 319 26.69 -26.09 -19.17
N ALA A 320 27.34 -26.31 -20.30
CA ALA A 320 26.70 -26.54 -21.57
C ALA A 320 26.13 -27.96 -21.64
N THR A 321 25.00 -28.08 -22.32
CA THR A 321 24.31 -29.35 -22.60
C THR A 321 24.00 -29.42 -24.08
N PRO A 322 23.89 -30.60 -24.70
CA PRO A 322 23.54 -30.70 -26.11
C PRO A 322 22.23 -29.94 -26.42
N LEU A 323 22.25 -29.14 -27.48
CA LEU A 323 21.05 -28.49 -27.99
C LEU A 323 20.20 -29.54 -28.70
N VAL A 324 18.93 -29.59 -28.32
CA VAL A 324 17.92 -30.49 -28.90
C VAL A 324 16.95 -29.64 -29.69
N GLY A 325 16.76 -29.97 -30.96
CA GLY A 325 15.71 -29.42 -31.80
C GLY A 325 14.62 -30.46 -32.06
N THR A 326 13.73 -30.16 -32.98
CA THR A 326 12.62 -31.03 -33.35
C THR A 326 12.66 -31.33 -34.86
N ASP A 327 12.47 -32.58 -35.24
CA ASP A 327 12.44 -32.98 -36.65
C ASP A 327 11.07 -32.74 -37.31
N SER A 328 10.94 -33.13 -38.58
CA SER A 328 9.73 -32.89 -39.38
C SER A 328 8.48 -33.66 -38.91
N VAL A 329 8.63 -34.65 -38.03
CA VAL A 329 7.52 -35.44 -37.48
C VAL A 329 7.23 -35.13 -36.01
N GLY A 330 7.99 -34.21 -35.41
CA GLY A 330 7.80 -33.79 -34.02
C GLY A 330 8.73 -34.47 -33.01
N ASP A 331 9.67 -35.29 -33.47
CA ASP A 331 10.57 -36.02 -32.58
C ASP A 331 11.80 -35.18 -32.18
N SER A 332 12.28 -35.39 -30.96
CA SER A 332 13.46 -34.73 -30.43
C SER A 332 14.73 -35.19 -31.16
N ARG A 333 15.51 -34.23 -31.68
CA ARG A 333 16.75 -34.47 -32.39
C ARG A 333 17.91 -33.72 -31.75
N VAL A 334 18.93 -34.45 -31.30
CA VAL A 334 20.19 -33.85 -30.85
C VAL A 334 20.88 -33.19 -32.03
N THR A 335 21.30 -31.94 -31.83
CA THR A 335 22.00 -31.14 -32.83
C THR A 335 23.51 -31.06 -32.51
N GLU A 336 24.27 -30.42 -33.39
CA GLU A 336 25.70 -30.14 -33.16
C GLU A 336 25.93 -28.94 -32.23
N GLY A 337 24.86 -28.24 -31.83
CA GLY A 337 24.91 -27.09 -30.95
C GLY A 337 24.92 -27.46 -29.47
N PHE A 338 25.26 -26.47 -28.65
CA PHE A 338 25.23 -26.59 -27.20
C PHE A 338 24.47 -25.42 -26.58
N ALA A 339 23.76 -25.68 -25.48
CA ALA A 339 22.96 -24.69 -24.76
C ALA A 339 23.31 -24.62 -23.27
N VAL A 340 23.30 -23.40 -22.74
CA VAL A 340 23.52 -23.08 -21.33
C VAL A 340 22.25 -22.46 -20.73
N SER A 341 22.01 -22.74 -19.45
CA SER A 341 20.91 -22.13 -18.69
C SER A 341 21.33 -20.75 -18.20
N VAL A 342 20.51 -19.73 -18.50
CA VAL A 342 20.78 -18.33 -18.16
C VAL A 342 19.53 -17.74 -17.50
N PRO A 343 19.64 -16.97 -16.41
CA PRO A 343 18.48 -16.27 -15.84
C PRO A 343 17.73 -15.48 -16.92
N SER A 344 16.40 -15.57 -16.99
CA SER A 344 15.61 -14.93 -18.06
C SER A 344 15.84 -13.42 -18.16
N ALA A 345 16.17 -12.76 -17.04
CA ALA A 345 16.52 -11.34 -17.00
C ALA A 345 17.80 -10.99 -17.78
N TRP A 346 18.65 -11.96 -18.09
CA TRP A 346 19.97 -11.78 -18.71
C TRP A 346 20.04 -12.33 -20.14
N ALA A 347 19.24 -13.34 -20.48
CA ALA A 347 19.34 -14.08 -21.75
C ALA A 347 19.29 -13.18 -23.00
N GLU A 348 18.32 -12.25 -23.08
CA GLU A 348 18.21 -11.31 -24.20
C GLU A 348 19.47 -10.45 -24.34
N ARG A 349 20.04 -9.99 -23.22
CA ARG A 349 21.22 -9.14 -23.24
C ARG A 349 22.50 -9.90 -23.55
N LEU A 350 22.65 -11.11 -23.02
CA LEU A 350 23.75 -12.01 -23.36
C LEU A 350 23.80 -12.20 -24.88
N VAL A 351 22.67 -12.55 -25.50
CA VAL A 351 22.60 -12.70 -26.96
C VAL A 351 22.91 -11.37 -27.66
N ALA A 352 22.23 -10.28 -27.31
CA ALA A 352 22.42 -8.99 -27.99
C ALA A 352 23.88 -8.48 -27.96
N MET A 353 24.59 -8.71 -26.86
CA MET A 353 25.97 -8.24 -26.69
C MET A 353 27.02 -9.21 -27.22
N ALA A 354 26.83 -10.53 -27.02
CA ALA A 354 27.84 -11.53 -27.33
C ALA A 354 27.69 -12.12 -28.75
N GLN A 355 26.48 -12.14 -29.31
CA GLN A 355 26.21 -12.73 -30.62
C GLN A 355 27.10 -12.16 -31.74
N PRO A 356 27.34 -10.83 -31.84
CA PRO A 356 28.25 -10.30 -32.86
C PRO A 356 29.67 -10.89 -32.77
N ARG A 357 30.20 -11.08 -31.56
CA ARG A 357 31.54 -11.65 -31.33
C ARG A 357 31.63 -13.11 -31.75
N PHE A 358 30.58 -13.89 -31.50
CA PHE A 358 30.51 -15.29 -31.95
C PHE A 358 30.28 -15.39 -33.46
N LEU A 359 29.47 -14.50 -34.04
CA LEU A 359 29.23 -14.44 -35.48
C LEU A 359 30.50 -14.13 -36.27
N GLU A 360 31.38 -13.26 -35.77
CA GLU A 360 32.71 -12.98 -36.35
C GLU A 360 33.58 -14.24 -36.46
N LYS A 361 33.34 -15.26 -35.62
CA LYS A 361 34.03 -16.55 -35.65
C LYS A 361 33.27 -17.64 -36.41
N GLY A 362 32.12 -17.31 -37.01
CA GLY A 362 31.29 -18.24 -37.77
C GLY A 362 30.26 -19.01 -36.93
N PHE A 363 30.09 -18.68 -35.65
CA PHE A 363 29.16 -19.33 -34.74
C PHE A 363 27.90 -18.50 -34.53
N TYR A 364 26.75 -19.16 -34.38
CA TYR A 364 25.48 -18.46 -34.15
C TYR A 364 25.04 -18.63 -32.69
N LEU A 365 25.01 -17.52 -31.95
CA LEU A 365 24.48 -17.47 -30.59
C LEU A 365 23.02 -17.00 -30.63
N PHE A 366 22.10 -17.69 -29.96
CA PHE A 366 20.69 -17.33 -29.96
C PHE A 366 19.97 -17.88 -28.72
N ARG A 367 18.79 -17.35 -28.41
CA ARG A 367 17.92 -17.90 -27.37
C ARG A 367 17.10 -19.08 -27.93
N ALA A 368 17.23 -20.26 -27.31
CA ALA A 368 16.59 -21.50 -27.77
C ALA A 368 15.29 -21.82 -27.01
N GLU A 369 15.19 -21.42 -25.74
CA GLU A 369 13.99 -21.63 -24.90
C GLU A 369 13.69 -20.37 -24.09
N GLN A 370 12.41 -19.97 -24.06
CA GLN A 370 11.90 -18.84 -23.27
C GLN A 370 11.02 -19.37 -22.14
N HIS A 371 11.43 -19.16 -20.90
CA HIS A 371 10.65 -19.59 -19.73
C HIS A 371 9.94 -18.43 -19.03
N PHE A 372 10.18 -17.18 -19.45
CA PHE A 372 9.58 -15.96 -18.90
C PHE A 372 9.71 -15.82 -17.37
N GLY A 373 10.69 -16.48 -16.75
CA GLY A 373 10.81 -16.57 -15.29
C GLY A 373 9.69 -17.34 -14.58
N SER A 374 8.80 -18.01 -15.33
CA SER A 374 7.76 -18.87 -14.76
C SER A 374 8.38 -20.04 -13.99
N GLY A 375 7.87 -20.30 -12.79
CA GLY A 375 8.35 -21.40 -11.95
C GLY A 375 9.84 -21.34 -11.55
N ARG A 376 10.48 -20.15 -11.57
CA ARG A 376 11.94 -19.96 -11.38
C ARG A 376 12.81 -20.68 -12.44
N ARG A 377 12.27 -21.01 -13.60
CA ARG A 377 13.02 -21.64 -14.69
C ARG A 377 13.86 -20.60 -15.44
N SER A 378 15.10 -20.97 -15.75
CA SER A 378 16.04 -20.18 -16.55
C SER A 378 15.74 -20.31 -18.03
N ASP A 379 15.97 -19.28 -18.83
CA ASP A 379 15.99 -19.37 -20.29
C ASP A 379 17.20 -20.21 -20.74
N ARG A 380 17.17 -20.74 -21.97
CA ARG A 380 18.33 -21.41 -22.56
C ARG A 380 18.89 -20.60 -23.71
N VAL A 381 20.19 -20.36 -23.67
CA VAL A 381 20.94 -19.69 -24.74
C VAL A 381 21.86 -20.71 -25.39
N ALA A 382 21.78 -20.83 -26.70
CA ALA A 382 22.47 -21.83 -27.48
C ALA A 382 23.52 -21.21 -28.41
N LEU A 383 24.61 -21.94 -28.60
CA LEU A 383 25.67 -21.66 -29.57
C LEU A 383 25.72 -22.80 -30.59
N PHE A 384 25.68 -22.43 -31.87
CA PHE A 384 25.72 -23.36 -32.99
C PHE A 384 27.00 -23.18 -33.80
N PRO A 385 27.63 -24.27 -34.31
CA PRO A 385 28.93 -24.20 -35.00
C PRO A 385 28.87 -23.55 -36.40
N ARG A 386 27.66 -23.26 -36.91
CA ARG A 386 27.43 -22.70 -38.24
C ARG A 386 26.65 -21.41 -38.14
N ARG A 387 26.89 -20.47 -39.07
CA ARG A 387 26.28 -19.13 -39.08
C ARG A 387 24.95 -19.03 -39.84
N ASP A 388 24.54 -20.07 -40.57
CA ASP A 388 23.28 -20.02 -41.32
C ASP A 388 22.09 -20.21 -40.38
N ARG A 389 21.49 -19.10 -39.98
CA ARG A 389 20.31 -19.06 -39.10
C ARG A 389 19.10 -19.80 -39.64
N TYR A 390 18.95 -19.95 -40.96
CA TYR A 390 17.81 -20.66 -41.54
C TYR A 390 17.98 -22.17 -41.45
N GLU A 391 19.23 -22.65 -41.51
CA GLU A 391 19.54 -24.03 -41.20
C GLU A 391 19.24 -24.34 -39.73
N ILE A 392 19.65 -23.44 -38.82
CA ILE A 392 19.38 -23.60 -37.39
C ILE A 392 17.88 -23.61 -37.12
N LEU A 393 17.11 -22.68 -37.72
CA LEU A 393 15.66 -22.61 -37.57
C LEU A 393 14.98 -23.91 -38.03
N ARG A 394 15.45 -24.50 -39.14
CA ARG A 394 14.99 -25.81 -39.61
C ARG A 394 15.32 -26.92 -38.61
N LEU A 395 16.53 -26.93 -38.05
CA LEU A 395 16.97 -27.93 -37.06
C LEU A 395 16.21 -27.81 -35.73
N MET A 396 15.86 -26.59 -35.32
CA MET A 396 15.04 -26.35 -34.13
C MET A 396 13.58 -26.78 -34.33
N GLY A 397 13.17 -27.06 -35.57
CA GLY A 397 11.80 -27.43 -35.89
C GLY A 397 10.80 -26.30 -35.68
N THR A 398 11.25 -25.04 -35.74
CA THR A 398 10.38 -23.87 -35.52
C THR A 398 9.20 -23.90 -36.49
N ASN A 399 7.97 -23.92 -35.96
CA ASN A 399 6.75 -24.10 -36.74
C ASN A 399 5.55 -23.37 -36.10
N GLY A 400 4.48 -23.27 -36.88
CA GLY A 400 3.12 -22.97 -36.44
C GLY A 400 2.18 -24.00 -37.05
N TRP A 401 2.37 -25.28 -36.73
CA TRP A 401 1.61 -26.39 -37.34
C TRP A 401 0.11 -26.31 -37.10
N ASN A 402 -0.32 -25.72 -35.98
CA ASN A 402 -1.71 -25.35 -35.70
C ASN A 402 -2.32 -24.42 -36.77
N TYR A 403 -1.48 -23.64 -37.48
CA TYR A 403 -1.86 -22.80 -38.61
C TYR A 403 -1.43 -23.35 -39.97
N GLY A 404 -0.95 -24.60 -40.04
CA GLY A 404 -0.41 -25.19 -41.27
C GLY A 404 0.91 -24.57 -41.73
N VAL A 405 1.63 -23.89 -40.85
CA VAL A 405 2.89 -23.20 -41.15
C VAL A 405 4.07 -24.07 -40.70
N GLY A 406 4.80 -24.67 -41.65
CA GLY A 406 6.00 -25.45 -41.34
C GLY A 406 7.29 -24.61 -41.30
N PRO A 407 8.43 -25.19 -40.86
CA PRO A 407 9.72 -24.48 -40.81
C PRO A 407 10.13 -23.83 -42.13
N ASP A 408 9.94 -24.51 -43.26
CA ASP A 408 10.28 -23.96 -44.58
C ASP A 408 9.39 -22.77 -44.99
N SER A 409 8.14 -22.72 -44.52
CA SER A 409 7.25 -21.58 -44.75
C SER A 409 7.73 -20.35 -43.98
N ILE A 410 8.14 -20.53 -42.72
CA ILE A 410 8.74 -19.47 -41.89
C ILE A 410 10.04 -18.99 -42.52
N ILE A 411 10.92 -19.90 -42.97
CA ILE A 411 12.17 -19.54 -43.65
C ILE A 411 11.90 -18.72 -44.92
N ALA A 412 10.96 -19.16 -45.76
CA ALA A 412 10.60 -18.45 -46.99
C ALA A 412 10.08 -17.03 -46.68
N TRP A 413 9.21 -16.90 -45.68
CA TRP A 413 8.67 -15.61 -45.25
C TRP A 413 9.77 -14.70 -44.69
N LEU A 414 10.65 -15.22 -43.83
CA LEU A 414 11.77 -14.46 -43.26
C LEU A 414 12.77 -14.00 -44.33
N ARG A 415 13.06 -14.83 -45.34
CA ARG A 415 13.90 -14.43 -46.50
C ARG A 415 13.22 -13.35 -47.33
N ALA A 416 11.90 -13.44 -47.51
CA ALA A 416 11.15 -12.40 -48.20
C ALA A 416 11.17 -11.08 -47.41
N LEU A 417 11.03 -11.14 -46.08
CA LEU A 417 11.10 -9.99 -45.19
C LEU A 417 12.47 -9.31 -45.22
N GLU A 418 13.55 -10.09 -45.23
CA GLU A 418 14.92 -9.56 -45.18
C GLU A 418 15.25 -8.62 -46.36
N ARG A 419 14.63 -8.85 -47.53
CA ARG A 419 14.79 -7.98 -48.71
C ARG A 419 14.31 -6.54 -48.45
N ASP A 420 13.26 -6.40 -47.65
CA ASP A 420 12.64 -5.11 -47.37
C ASP A 420 13.16 -4.51 -46.05
N HIS A 421 13.47 -5.38 -45.09
CA HIS A 421 13.85 -5.01 -43.73
C HIS A 421 14.99 -5.92 -43.24
N PRO A 422 16.25 -5.47 -43.31
CA PRO A 422 17.36 -6.23 -42.75
C PRO A 422 17.17 -6.48 -41.26
N PHE A 423 17.41 -7.72 -40.80
CA PHE A 423 17.29 -8.09 -39.39
C PHE A 423 18.31 -9.16 -38.99
N VAL A 424 18.47 -9.33 -37.69
CA VAL A 424 19.22 -10.43 -37.07
C VAL A 424 18.27 -11.23 -36.19
N LEU A 425 18.25 -12.56 -36.35
CA LEU A 425 17.49 -13.43 -35.45
C LEU A 425 18.24 -13.57 -34.14
N THR A 426 17.58 -13.29 -33.03
CA THR A 426 18.15 -13.36 -31.68
C THR A 426 17.61 -14.54 -30.88
N GLY A 427 16.58 -15.22 -31.38
CA GLY A 427 16.04 -16.42 -30.75
C GLY A 427 15.09 -17.18 -31.67
N MET A 428 14.99 -18.47 -31.43
CA MET A 428 14.10 -19.38 -32.14
C MET A 428 13.90 -20.63 -31.27
N GLY A 429 12.65 -21.04 -31.14
CA GLY A 429 12.25 -22.26 -30.43
C GLY A 429 11.30 -23.09 -31.28
N PHE A 430 10.57 -24.01 -30.65
CA PHE A 430 9.66 -24.91 -31.37
C PHE A 430 8.49 -24.17 -32.03
N ASP A 431 7.94 -23.18 -31.34
CA ASP A 431 6.68 -22.50 -31.66
C ASP A 431 6.85 -20.97 -31.67
N TRP A 432 8.08 -20.46 -31.75
CA TRP A 432 8.35 -19.03 -31.78
C TRP A 432 9.66 -18.67 -32.46
N VAL A 433 9.73 -17.44 -32.98
CA VAL A 433 10.95 -16.83 -33.52
C VAL A 433 11.04 -15.37 -33.12
N GLU A 434 12.25 -14.89 -32.85
CA GLU A 434 12.50 -13.50 -32.51
C GLU A 434 13.76 -12.93 -33.20
N GLY A 435 13.74 -11.63 -33.44
CA GLY A 435 14.86 -10.89 -34.00
C GLY A 435 14.78 -9.39 -33.78
N ARG A 436 15.77 -8.69 -34.32
CA ARG A 436 15.88 -7.23 -34.26
C ARG A 436 16.14 -6.68 -35.66
N PHE A 437 15.37 -5.68 -36.05
CA PHE A 437 15.61 -4.96 -37.30
C PHE A 437 16.87 -4.10 -37.19
N GLY A 438 17.71 -4.15 -38.22
CA GLY A 438 18.96 -3.38 -38.29
C GLY A 438 18.78 -1.94 -38.75
N ALA A 439 17.60 -1.60 -39.26
CA ALA A 439 17.23 -0.27 -39.72
C ALA A 439 15.77 0.02 -39.36
N PRO A 440 15.37 1.31 -39.30
CA PRO A 440 13.98 1.68 -39.03
C PRO A 440 12.98 0.99 -39.96
N ILE A 441 11.95 0.39 -39.38
CA ILE A 441 10.84 -0.21 -40.12
C ILE A 441 10.17 0.82 -41.03
N ARG A 442 9.96 0.44 -42.29
CA ARG A 442 9.22 1.18 -43.31
C ARG A 442 7.83 0.54 -43.47
N ASP A 443 6.79 1.35 -43.68
CA ASP A 443 5.41 0.89 -43.86
C ASP A 443 4.97 -0.14 -42.80
N ALA A 444 4.95 0.31 -41.55
CA ALA A 444 4.64 -0.54 -40.40
C ALA A 444 3.24 -1.15 -40.48
N ASP A 445 2.27 -0.47 -41.11
CA ASP A 445 0.92 -0.98 -41.31
C ASP A 445 0.89 -2.17 -42.27
N ALA A 446 1.61 -2.09 -43.40
CA ALA A 446 1.74 -3.23 -44.30
C ALA A 446 2.52 -4.39 -43.65
N LEU A 447 3.56 -4.06 -42.88
CA LEU A 447 4.33 -5.07 -42.16
C LEU A 447 3.47 -5.78 -41.10
N ALA A 448 2.67 -5.05 -40.31
CA ALA A 448 1.77 -5.63 -39.32
C ALA A 448 0.77 -6.61 -39.94
N ARG A 449 0.17 -6.27 -41.09
CA ARG A 449 -0.71 -7.20 -41.84
C ARG A 449 0.03 -8.46 -42.30
N ARG A 450 1.30 -8.34 -42.72
CA ARG A 450 2.13 -9.49 -43.09
C ARG A 450 2.46 -10.39 -41.90
N PHE A 451 2.68 -9.81 -40.72
CA PHE A 451 2.88 -10.56 -39.47
C PHE A 451 1.60 -11.30 -39.08
N GLN A 452 0.46 -10.62 -39.03
CA GLN A 452 -0.83 -11.24 -38.71
C GLN A 452 -1.14 -12.43 -39.64
N ALA A 453 -0.83 -12.31 -40.94
CA ALA A 453 -1.07 -13.39 -41.90
C ALA A 453 -0.19 -14.63 -41.67
N LEU A 454 1.05 -14.47 -41.18
CA LEU A 454 1.94 -15.60 -40.87
C LEU A 454 1.67 -16.16 -39.47
N CYS A 455 1.37 -15.29 -38.52
CA CYS A 455 1.30 -15.55 -37.09
C CYS A 455 0.07 -14.80 -36.56
N PRO A 456 -1.13 -15.40 -36.64
CA PRO A 456 -2.36 -14.74 -36.19
C PRO A 456 -2.35 -14.39 -34.70
N ASP A 457 -1.75 -15.25 -33.85
CA ASP A 457 -1.72 -15.07 -32.39
C ASP A 457 -1.08 -13.77 -31.93
N ILE A 458 -0.14 -13.22 -32.70
CA ILE A 458 0.49 -11.93 -32.38
C ILE A 458 -0.52 -10.78 -32.29
N VAL A 459 -1.65 -10.91 -32.98
CA VAL A 459 -2.80 -10.02 -32.90
C VAL A 459 -3.86 -10.62 -32.00
N ASP A 460 -4.32 -11.84 -32.29
CA ASP A 460 -5.51 -12.41 -31.66
C ASP A 460 -5.34 -12.64 -30.15
N GLN A 461 -4.13 -12.98 -29.71
CA GLN A 461 -3.78 -13.17 -28.29
C GLN A 461 -2.82 -12.09 -27.76
N GLY A 462 -2.14 -11.37 -28.65
CA GLY A 462 -1.14 -10.36 -28.32
C GLY A 462 -1.70 -8.95 -28.29
N THR A 463 -1.57 -8.26 -29.42
CA THR A 463 -1.80 -6.82 -29.55
C THR A 463 -3.26 -6.43 -29.73
N GLU A 464 -4.15 -7.40 -29.87
CA GLU A 464 -5.61 -7.31 -30.11
C GLU A 464 -6.00 -6.67 -31.46
N THR A 465 -5.17 -5.81 -32.04
CA THR A 465 -5.44 -5.12 -33.31
C THR A 465 -4.18 -4.97 -34.15
N VAL A 466 -4.33 -4.99 -35.48
CA VAL A 466 -3.22 -4.79 -36.43
C VAL A 466 -2.57 -3.41 -36.27
N GLU A 467 -3.37 -2.40 -35.95
CA GLU A 467 -2.88 -1.04 -35.72
C GLU A 467 -2.04 -0.96 -34.43
N ALA A 468 -2.38 -1.74 -33.39
CA ALA A 468 -1.55 -1.85 -32.20
C ALA A 468 -0.23 -2.56 -32.50
N LEU A 469 -0.26 -3.62 -33.31
CA LEU A 469 0.95 -4.30 -33.78
C LEU A 469 1.86 -3.35 -34.58
N ALA A 470 1.32 -2.56 -35.50
CA ALA A 470 2.10 -1.58 -36.27
C ALA A 470 2.83 -0.58 -35.34
N ARG A 471 2.14 -0.07 -34.31
CA ARG A 471 2.75 0.81 -33.31
C ARG A 471 3.83 0.10 -32.50
N GLU A 472 3.60 -1.14 -32.10
CA GLU A 472 4.58 -1.93 -31.35
C GLU A 472 5.84 -2.23 -32.16
N LEU A 473 5.68 -2.58 -33.44
CA LEU A 473 6.79 -2.81 -34.37
C LEU A 473 7.68 -1.55 -34.46
N VAL A 474 7.08 -0.37 -34.65
CA VAL A 474 7.83 0.89 -34.71
C VAL A 474 8.55 1.19 -33.39
N GLN A 475 7.89 0.98 -32.25
CA GLN A 475 8.46 1.28 -30.94
C GLN A 475 9.58 0.32 -30.55
N SER A 476 9.40 -0.97 -30.81
CA SER A 476 10.31 -2.02 -30.35
C SER A 476 11.46 -2.28 -31.32
N GLN A 477 11.24 -2.08 -32.63
CA GLN A 477 12.11 -2.54 -33.71
C GLN A 477 12.41 -4.05 -33.59
N ARG A 478 11.46 -4.82 -33.06
CA ARG A 478 11.58 -6.28 -32.86
C ARG A 478 10.76 -7.04 -33.89
N LEU A 479 11.33 -8.13 -34.35
CA LEU A 479 10.63 -9.22 -35.02
C LEU A 479 10.26 -10.22 -33.92
N TYR A 480 8.98 -10.58 -33.82
CA TYR A 480 8.54 -11.64 -32.93
C TYR A 480 7.34 -12.34 -33.56
N CYS A 481 7.30 -13.66 -33.50
CA CYS A 481 6.13 -14.48 -33.83
C CYS A 481 6.07 -15.63 -32.82
N TRP A 482 4.86 -16.02 -32.42
CA TRP A 482 4.59 -17.25 -31.68
C TRP A 482 3.30 -17.89 -32.20
N TRP A 483 3.17 -19.21 -32.05
CA TRP A 483 2.02 -19.96 -32.52
C TRP A 483 1.57 -20.93 -31.43
N ASP A 484 0.44 -20.68 -30.77
CA ASP A 484 -0.10 -21.49 -29.65
C ASP A 484 -1.39 -22.23 -30.02
#